data_AF-A0A534MS55-F1
#
_entry.id   AF-A0A534MS55-F1
#
_cell.length_a   1.000
_cell.length_b   1.000
_cell.length_c   1.000
_cell.angle_alpha   90.00
_cell.angle_beta   90.00
_cell.angle_gamma   90.00
#
_symmetry.space_group_name_H-M   'P 1'
#
loop_
_entity.id
_entity.type
_entity.pdbx_description
1 polymer ?
#
loop_
_entity_poly.entity_id
_entity_poly.type
_entity_poly.pdbx_seq_one_letter_code
_entity_poly.pdbx_strand_id
1 'polypeptide(L)' 'MVPDPMMLEALKRIAAALKLLKQAKRRGVDVKPARPLVKQCARALKSKDYASAIRLAEEVARYA' A
#
# COMPACT_ATOMS: atom_id res chain seq x y z
N MET A 1 -4.79 10.37 -22.48
CA MET A 1 -5.52 9.44 -21.60
C MET A 1 -5.23 9.85 -20.17
N VAL A 2 -6.19 10.45 -19.48
CA VAL A 2 -6.04 10.83 -18.07
C VAL A 2 -6.04 9.53 -17.26
N PRO A 3 -5.07 9.29 -16.36
CA PRO A 3 -5.11 8.11 -15.51
C PRO A 3 -6.40 8.12 -14.68
N ASP A 4 -6.98 6.95 -14.50
CA ASP A 4 -8.20 6.77 -13.72
C ASP A 4 -8.03 7.43 -12.33
N PRO A 5 -8.96 8.28 -11.87
CA PRO A 5 -8.81 9.00 -10.61
C PRO A 5 -8.71 8.05 -9.41
N MET A 6 -9.36 6.88 -9.45
CA MET A 6 -9.19 5.85 -8.41
C MET A 6 -7.82 5.20 -8.48
N MET A 7 -7.26 4.98 -9.68
CA MET A 7 -5.88 4.49 -9.83
C MET A 7 -4.89 5.46 -9.19
N LEU A 8 -5.05 6.77 -9.42
CA LEU A 8 -4.16 7.77 -8.86
C LEU A 8 -4.23 7.80 -7.32
N GLU A 9 -5.43 7.71 -6.76
CA GLU A 9 -5.63 7.64 -5.31
C GLU A 9 -5.02 6.36 -4.72
N ALA A 10 -5.25 5.21 -5.35
CA ALA A 10 -4.66 3.94 -4.92
C ALA A 10 -3.13 4.00 -4.89
N LEU A 11 -2.50 4.56 -5.94
CA LEU A 11 -1.06 4.74 -5.99
C LEU A 11 -0.54 5.67 -4.88
N LYS A 12 -1.23 6.78 -4.62
CA LYS A 12 -0.87 7.70 -3.52
C LYS A 12 -0.92 7.01 -2.16
N ARG A 13 -2.00 6.28 -1.88
CA ARG A 13 -2.19 5.55 -0.61
C ARG A 13 -1.13 4.47 -0.41
N ILE A 14 -0.86 3.68 -1.45
CA ILE A 14 0.17 2.64 -1.40
C ILE A 14 1.55 3.27 -1.18
N ALA A 15 1.89 4.33 -1.91
CA ALA A 15 3.17 5.01 -1.74
C ALA A 15 3.35 5.58 -0.32
N ALA A 16 2.30 6.18 0.25
CA ALA A 16 2.30 6.67 1.62
C ALA A 16 2.51 5.53 2.64
N ALA A 17 1.76 4.43 2.51
CA ALA A 17 1.86 3.27 3.39
C ALA A 17 3.27 2.63 3.34
N LEU A 18 3.85 2.49 2.14
CA LEU A 18 5.21 1.97 1.97
C LEU A 18 6.27 2.89 2.57
N LYS A 19 6.08 4.21 2.46
CA LYS A 19 6.97 5.20 3.09
C LYS A 19 6.93 5.08 4.61
N LEU A 20 5.74 4.93 5.20
CA LEU A 20 5.55 4.72 6.63
C LEU A 20 6.24 3.42 7.08
N LEU A 21 5.99 2.29 6.41
CA LEU A 21 6.68 1.02 6.71
C LEU A 21 8.20 1.15 6.66
N LYS A 22 8.74 1.87 5.66
CA LYS A 22 10.18 2.09 5.54
C LYS A 22 10.73 2.88 6.73
N GLN A 23 9.97 3.86 7.24
CA GLN A 23 10.35 4.60 8.44
C GLN A 23 10.25 3.73 9.70
N ALA A 24 9.17 2.97 9.86
CA ALA A 24 8.97 2.04 10.97
C ALA A 24 10.09 1.00 11.06
N LYS A 25 10.44 0.40 9.92
CA LYS A 25 11.58 -0.53 9.81
C LYS A 25 12.89 0.11 10.25
N ARG A 26 13.14 1.39 9.91
CA ARG A 26 14.33 2.13 10.35
C ARG A 26 14.34 2.38 11.86
N ARG A 27 13.17 2.44 12.49
CA ARG A 27 12.99 2.59 13.94
C ARG A 27 13.03 1.25 14.69
N GLY A 28 13.26 0.13 13.99
CA GLY A 28 13.33 -1.21 14.60
C GLY A 28 11.97 -1.91 14.75
N VAL A 29 10.88 -1.36 14.21
CA VAL A 29 9.57 -2.01 14.21
C VAL A 29 9.57 -3.23 13.30
N ASP A 30 8.98 -4.34 13.73
CA ASP A 30 8.83 -5.53 12.90
C ASP A 30 7.74 -5.34 11.83
N VAL A 31 8.18 -5.03 10.63
CA VAL A 31 7.32 -4.87 9.44
C VAL A 31 7.15 -6.16 8.64
N LYS A 32 7.67 -7.32 9.10
CA LYS A 32 7.49 -8.61 8.41
C LYS A 32 6.02 -8.95 8.15
N PRO A 33 5.08 -8.73 9.11
CA PRO A 33 3.67 -9.05 8.88
C PRO A 33 3.02 -8.23 7.76
N ALA A 34 3.56 -7.06 7.43
CA ALA A 34 3.02 -6.20 6.37
C ALA A 34 3.43 -6.64 4.95
N ARG A 35 4.44 -7.52 4.82
CA ARG A 35 4.92 -8.02 3.51
C ARG A 35 3.84 -8.68 2.65
N PRO A 36 3.01 -9.62 3.17
CA PRO A 36 1.92 -10.19 2.39
C PRO A 36 0.92 -9.13 1.91
N LEU A 37 0.60 -8.14 2.75
CA LEU A 37 -0.33 -7.07 2.40
C LEU A 37 0.22 -6.19 1.27
N VAL A 38 1.51 -5.83 1.31
CA VAL A 38 2.18 -5.10 0.22
C VAL A 38 2.12 -5.87 -1.10
N LYS A 39 2.31 -7.20 -1.08
CA LYS A 39 2.16 -8.04 -2.29
C LYS A 39 0.72 -8.03 -2.80
N GLN A 40 -0.27 -8.05 -1.91
CA GLN A 40 -1.67 -7.97 -2.28
C GLN A 40 -2.02 -6.61 -2.91
N CYS A 41 -1.48 -5.49 -2.39
CA CYS A 41 -1.65 -4.16 -3.03
C CYS A 41 -1.18 -4.16 -4.49
N ALA A 42 -0.01 -4.74 -4.77
CA ALA A 42 0.52 -4.83 -6.13
C ALA A 42 -0.36 -5.70 -7.05
N ARG A 43 -0.92 -6.80 -6.52
CA ARG A 43 -1.84 -7.66 -7.27
C ARG A 43 -3.18 -6.96 -7.56
N ALA A 44 -3.71 -6.22 -6.60
CA ALA A 44 -4.95 -5.45 -6.74
C ALA A 44 -4.80 -4.34 -7.79
N LEU A 45 -3.69 -3.58 -7.74
CA LEU A 45 -3.32 -2.61 -8.79
C LEU A 45 -3.24 -3.24 -10.18
N LYS A 46 -2.59 -4.40 -10.31
CA LYS A 46 -2.47 -5.13 -11.59
C LYS A 46 -3.83 -5.59 -12.12
N SER A 47 -4.75 -5.92 -11.22
CA SER A 47 -6.11 -6.36 -11.54
C SER A 47 -7.08 -5.18 -11.75
N LYS A 48 -6.59 -3.93 -11.68
CA LYS A 48 -7.38 -2.69 -11.68
C LYS A 48 -8.41 -2.60 -10.53
N ASP A 49 -8.25 -3.41 -9.50
CA ASP A 49 -9.04 -3.35 -8.28
C ASP A 49 -8.44 -2.29 -7.35
N TYR A 50 -8.71 -1.03 -7.68
CA TYR A 50 -8.18 0.11 -6.95
C TYR A 50 -8.79 0.23 -5.55
N ALA A 51 -10.04 -0.19 -5.36
CA ALA A 51 -10.72 -0.16 -4.06
C ALA A 51 -10.06 -1.10 -3.05
N SER A 52 -9.79 -2.35 -3.45
CA SER A 52 -9.05 -3.29 -2.61
C SER A 52 -7.62 -2.82 -2.37
N ALA A 53 -6.97 -2.24 -3.38
CA ALA A 53 -5.61 -1.71 -3.26
C ALA A 53 -5.52 -0.57 -2.21
N ILE A 54 -6.53 0.29 -2.12
CA ILE A 54 -6.63 1.34 -1.10
C ILE A 54 -6.81 0.73 0.30
N ARG A 55 -7.75 -0.20 0.47
CA ARG A 55 -7.98 -0.86 1.77
C ARG A 55 -6.74 -1.58 2.28
N LEU A 56 -6.08 -2.34 1.42
CA LEU A 56 -4.85 -3.04 1.75
C LEU A 56 -3.72 -2.06 2.13
N ALA A 57 -3.63 -0.89 1.47
CA ALA A 57 -2.66 0.13 1.82
C ALA A 57 -2.92 0.72 3.21
N GLU A 58 -4.18 0.92 3.59
CA GLU A 58 -4.55 1.35 4.94
C GLU A 58 -4.19 0.28 5.98
N GLU A 59 -4.39 -1.00 5.68
CA GLU A 59 -3.93 -2.09 6.56
C GLU A 59 -2.41 -2.11 6.68
N VAL A 60 -1.68 -1.94 5.57
CA VAL A 60 -0.21 -1.85 5.58
C VAL A 60 0.27 -0.73 6.51
N ALA A 61 -0.41 0.43 6.48
CA ALA A 61 -0.05 1.58 7.31
C ALA A 61 -0.20 1.32 8.83
N ARG A 62 -1.01 0.33 9.25
CA ARG A 62 -1.16 -0.06 10.66
C ARG A 62 0.05 -0.78 11.25
N TYR A 63 0.95 -1.28 10.40
CA TYR A 63 2.18 -1.95 10.82
C TYR A 63 3.39 -1.01 10.88
N ALA A 64 3.17 0.29 10.66
CA ALA A 64 4.21 1.31 10.69
C ALA A 64 4.17 2.11 12.00
#